data_AF-A0A0C9SQ92-F1
#
_entry.id   AF-A0A0C9SQ92-F1
#
_cell.length_a   1.000
_cell.length_b   1.000
_cell.length_c   1.000
_cell.angle_alpha   90.00
_cell.angle_beta   90.00
_cell.angle_gamma   90.00
#
_symmetry.space_group_name_H-M   'P 1'
#
loop_
_entity.id
_entity.type
_entity.pdbx_description
1 polymer ?
#
loop_
_entity_poly.entity_id
_entity_poly.type
_entity_poly.pdbx_seq_one_letter_code
_entity_poly.pdbx_strand_id
1 'polypeptide(L)'
;LFPCAPSAPSLAVDLQLLEFVQNLFVRMPPNTTAWCDTLEAFLGNRGYKLTTRDSIRRRFGNALQWYGCLVNQTRLAVDGALEKERETMLAKEKNSGRVSGAGTSMSLRRVLNNDSAGTTRTTKRRDRKGARPSEYLRKRCPLCFGGKQCHDEDAV
;
A
#
# COMPACT_ATOMS: atom_id res chain seq x y z
N LEU A 1 16.97 -1.92 25.53
CA LEU A 1 16.80 -2.08 24.07
C LEU A 1 16.73 -3.57 23.76
N PHE A 2 15.61 -4.07 23.25
CA PHE A 2 15.57 -5.44 22.73
C PHE A 2 16.35 -5.48 21.41
N PRO A 3 17.27 -6.44 21.21
CA PRO A 3 17.98 -6.62 19.95
C PRO A 3 17.02 -7.26 18.95
N CYS A 4 16.06 -6.48 18.43
CA CYS A 4 14.93 -7.00 17.64
C CYS A 4 15.08 -6.76 16.13
N ALA A 5 15.97 -5.86 15.70
CA ALA A 5 16.22 -5.64 14.28
C ALA A 5 17.40 -6.53 13.81
N PRO A 6 17.21 -7.44 12.84
CA PRO A 6 18.32 -8.15 12.22
C PRO A 6 19.24 -7.11 11.55
N SER A 7 20.46 -6.95 12.06
CA SER A 7 21.40 -5.92 11.62
C SER A 7 22.05 -6.23 10.28
N ALA A 8 22.37 -7.51 10.03
CA ALA A 8 22.84 -8.02 8.74
C ALA A 8 22.72 -9.55 8.68
N PRO A 9 22.46 -10.14 7.50
CA PRO A 9 22.53 -11.58 7.32
C PRO A 9 23.97 -12.07 7.45
N SER A 10 24.19 -13.15 8.19
CA SER A 10 25.52 -13.78 8.29
C SER A 10 25.82 -14.76 7.16
N LEU A 11 24.85 -15.02 6.29
CA LEU A 11 24.95 -15.88 5.10
C LEU A 11 24.54 -15.08 3.87
N ALA A 12 25.41 -15.04 2.87
CA ALA A 12 25.06 -14.47 1.57
C ALA A 12 24.13 -15.44 0.85
N VAL A 13 22.92 -14.99 0.56
CA VAL A 13 21.91 -15.70 -0.21
C VAL A 13 21.45 -14.76 -1.30
N ASP A 14 21.28 -15.30 -2.51
CA ASP A 14 20.75 -14.52 -3.62
C ASP A 14 19.33 -13.99 -3.31
N LEU A 15 19.06 -12.75 -3.70
CA LEU A 15 17.78 -12.09 -3.45
C LEU A 15 16.63 -12.81 -4.16
N GLN A 16 16.87 -13.34 -5.37
CA GLN A 16 15.83 -14.08 -6.11
C GLN A 16 15.46 -15.39 -5.40
N LEU A 17 16.44 -16.05 -4.78
CA LEU A 17 16.19 -17.24 -3.97
C LEU A 17 15.39 -16.89 -2.70
N LEU A 18 15.71 -15.78 -2.04
CA LEU A 18 14.95 -15.32 -0.87
C LEU A 18 13.51 -14.95 -1.24
N GLU A 19 13.30 -14.30 -2.38
CA GLU A 19 11.99 -14.02 -2.93
C GLU A 19 11.21 -15.30 -3.26
N PHE A 20 11.86 -16.26 -3.92
CA PHE A 20 11.26 -17.56 -4.21
C PHE A 20 10.78 -18.27 -2.94
N VAL A 21 11.60 -18.31 -1.89
CA VAL A 21 11.24 -18.96 -0.63
C VAL A 21 10.12 -18.22 0.09
N GLN A 22 10.11 -16.89 0.08
CA GLN A 22 8.97 -16.14 0.62
C GLN A 22 7.67 -16.46 -0.15
N ASN A 23 7.72 -16.50 -1.48
CA ASN A 23 6.57 -16.84 -2.32
C ASN A 23 6.10 -18.29 -2.12
N LEU A 24 7.03 -19.20 -1.84
CA LEU A 24 6.73 -20.58 -1.47
C LEU A 24 5.94 -20.61 -0.15
N PHE A 25 6.37 -19.87 0.87
CA PHE A 25 5.71 -19.83 2.18
C PHE A 25 4.34 -19.14 2.20
N VAL A 26 3.94 -18.47 1.12
CA VAL A 26 2.55 -18.03 0.93
C VAL A 26 1.64 -19.21 0.57
N ARG A 27 2.19 -20.29 0.02
CA ARG A 27 1.47 -21.47 -0.48
C ARG A 27 1.64 -22.72 0.39
N MET A 28 2.56 -22.68 1.35
CA MET A 28 2.77 -23.75 2.32
C MET A 28 3.14 -23.16 3.68
N PRO A 29 2.85 -23.85 4.80
CA PRO A 29 3.31 -23.40 6.11
C PRO A 29 4.83 -23.13 6.10
N PRO A 30 5.29 -22.02 6.70
CA PRO A 30 6.69 -21.65 6.68
C PRO A 30 7.53 -22.69 7.40
N ASN A 31 8.25 -23.50 6.62
CA ASN A 31 9.08 -24.59 7.12
C ASN A 31 10.54 -24.36 6.69
N THR A 32 11.15 -23.33 7.29
CA THR A 32 12.58 -23.00 7.09
C THR A 32 13.47 -24.18 7.48
N THR A 33 13.06 -24.93 8.50
CA THR A 33 13.68 -26.16 8.98
C THR A 33 13.89 -27.18 7.86
N ALA A 34 12.80 -27.70 7.29
CA ALA A 34 12.88 -28.74 6.28
C ALA A 34 13.54 -28.20 4.99
N TRP A 35 13.27 -26.95 4.63
CA TRP A 35 13.91 -26.31 3.48
C TRP A 35 15.43 -26.21 3.64
N CYS A 36 15.92 -25.90 4.84
CA CYS A 36 17.35 -25.85 5.13
C CYS A 36 17.99 -27.23 5.12
N ASP A 37 17.31 -28.24 5.68
CA ASP A 37 17.80 -29.61 5.70
C ASP A 37 17.91 -30.18 4.28
N THR A 38 16.91 -29.92 3.43
CA THR A 38 16.97 -30.33 2.01
C THR A 38 18.07 -29.59 1.25
N LEU A 39 18.27 -28.30 1.51
CA LEU A 39 19.35 -27.52 0.91
C LEU A 39 20.73 -28.04 1.35
N GLU A 40 20.90 -28.35 2.63
CA GLU A 40 22.15 -28.88 3.17
C GLU A 40 22.50 -30.25 2.57
N ALA A 41 21.52 -31.15 2.48
CA ALA A 41 21.69 -32.43 1.80
C ALA A 41 22.03 -32.24 0.32
N PHE A 42 21.29 -31.38 -0.40
CA PHE A 42 21.53 -31.10 -1.81
C PHE A 42 22.95 -30.56 -2.09
N LEU A 43 23.42 -29.64 -1.25
CA LEU A 43 24.78 -29.09 -1.34
C LEU A 43 25.83 -30.13 -0.96
N GLY A 44 25.57 -30.93 0.08
CA GLY A 44 26.43 -32.01 0.53
C GLY A 44 26.67 -33.08 -0.55
N ASN A 45 25.63 -33.47 -1.28
CA ASN A 45 25.72 -34.40 -2.42
C ASN A 45 26.58 -33.86 -3.57
N ARG A 46 26.76 -32.54 -3.67
CA ARG A 46 27.62 -31.86 -4.66
C ARG A 46 29.03 -31.55 -4.13
N GLY A 47 29.37 -32.03 -2.94
CA GLY A 47 30.66 -31.80 -2.30
C GLY A 47 30.78 -30.48 -1.53
N TYR A 48 29.72 -29.68 -1.47
CA TYR A 48 29.69 -28.43 -0.71
C TYR A 48 29.21 -28.68 0.72
N LYS A 49 30.14 -28.97 1.64
CA LYS A 49 29.84 -29.12 3.07
C LYS A 49 30.00 -27.78 3.79
N LEU A 50 28.93 -27.31 4.42
CA LEU A 50 28.93 -26.08 5.21
C LEU A 50 29.36 -26.41 6.65
N THR A 51 30.66 -26.50 6.89
CA THR A 51 31.22 -26.69 8.25
C THR A 51 31.23 -25.37 9.01
N THR A 52 30.06 -24.80 9.31
CA THR A 52 29.97 -23.54 10.07
C THR A 52 29.50 -23.76 11.51
N ARG A 53 30.02 -22.91 12.42
CA ARG A 53 29.67 -22.91 13.86
C ARG A 53 28.16 -22.84 14.11
N ASP A 54 27.45 -22.09 13.26
CA ASP A 54 26.00 -22.00 13.27
C ASP A 54 25.43 -22.85 12.12
N SER A 55 24.34 -23.57 12.39
CA SER A 55 23.64 -24.36 11.36
C SER A 55 23.13 -23.45 10.25
N ILE A 56 23.10 -23.97 9.01
CA ILE A 56 22.56 -23.25 7.85
C ILE A 56 21.17 -22.69 8.13
N ARG A 57 20.38 -23.42 8.92
CA ARG A 57 19.05 -23.04 9.37
C ARG A 57 19.00 -21.69 10.08
N ARG A 58 19.89 -21.47 11.05
CA ARG A 58 19.91 -20.24 11.84
C ARG A 58 20.32 -19.05 10.96
N ARG A 59 21.34 -19.24 10.13
CA ARG A 59 21.88 -18.18 9.28
C ARG A 59 20.91 -17.82 8.15
N PHE A 60 20.30 -18.83 7.52
CA PHE A 60 19.28 -18.64 6.50
C PHE A 60 18.02 -18.00 7.08
N GLY A 61 17.55 -18.45 8.25
CA GLY A 61 16.41 -17.83 8.93
C GLY A 61 16.62 -16.33 9.20
N ASN A 62 17.81 -15.97 9.68
CA ASN A 62 18.18 -14.57 9.86
C ASN A 62 18.20 -13.80 8.53
N ALA A 63 18.71 -14.40 7.45
CA ALA A 63 18.73 -13.78 6.12
C ALA A 63 17.32 -13.58 5.54
N LEU A 64 16.44 -14.57 5.71
CA LEU A 64 15.06 -14.50 5.26
C LEU A 64 14.27 -13.43 6.03
N GLN A 65 14.48 -13.33 7.34
CA GLN A 65 13.88 -12.29 8.17
C GLN A 65 14.39 -10.89 7.78
N TRP A 66 15.71 -10.75 7.60
CA TRP A 66 16.33 -9.51 7.14
C TRP A 66 15.76 -9.06 5.80
N TYR A 67 15.62 -9.98 4.84
CA TYR A 67 15.00 -9.70 3.55
C TYR A 67 13.55 -9.24 3.69
N GLY A 68 12.76 -9.86 4.58
CA GLY A 68 11.42 -9.38 4.90
C GLY A 68 11.39 -7.94 5.43
N CYS A 69 12.31 -7.60 6.35
CA CYS A 69 12.47 -6.23 6.83
C CYS A 69 12.87 -5.26 5.72
N LEU A 70 13.81 -5.65 4.85
CA LEU A 70 14.26 -4.84 3.71
C LEU A 70 13.11 -4.52 2.77
N VAL A 71 12.37 -5.55 2.31
CA VAL A 71 11.21 -5.36 1.42
C VAL A 71 10.17 -4.44 2.04
N ASN A 72 9.89 -4.60 3.34
CA ASN A 72 8.94 -3.73 4.04
C ASN A 72 9.44 -2.29 4.12
N GLN A 73 10.70 -2.06 4.47
CA GLN A 73 11.29 -0.72 4.51
C GLN A 73 11.30 -0.04 3.14
N THR A 74 11.64 -0.77 2.08
CA THR A 74 11.60 -0.24 0.71
C THR A 74 10.17 0.12 0.31
N ARG A 75 9.18 -0.72 0.61
CA ARG A 75 7.76 -0.41 0.36
C ARG A 75 7.32 0.86 1.08
N LEU A 76 7.68 1.01 2.36
CA LEU A 76 7.37 2.21 3.14
C LEU A 76 8.04 3.46 2.57
N ALA A 77 9.29 3.36 2.11
CA ALA A 77 10.00 4.48 1.50
C ALA A 77 9.35 4.92 0.17
N VAL A 78 8.96 3.95 -0.68
CA VAL A 78 8.25 4.24 -1.94
C VAL A 78 6.89 4.85 -1.67
N ASP A 79 6.10 4.28 -0.75
CA ASP A 79 4.80 4.82 -0.35
C ASP A 79 4.93 6.26 0.18
N GLY A 80 5.94 6.52 1.02
CA GLY A 80 6.21 7.85 1.57
C GLY A 80 6.60 8.87 0.50
N ALA A 81 7.40 8.48 -0.49
CA ALA A 81 7.75 9.33 -1.62
C ALA A 81 6.52 9.69 -2.47
N LEU A 82 5.69 8.69 -2.78
CA LEU A 82 4.46 8.89 -3.54
C LEU A 82 3.45 9.78 -2.81
N GLU A 83 3.31 9.63 -1.49
CA GLU A 83 2.37 10.46 -0.74
C GLU A 83 2.84 11.91 -0.61
N LYS A 84 4.15 12.14 -0.41
CA LYS A 84 4.74 13.47 -0.44
C LYS A 84 4.43 14.20 -1.76
N GLU A 85 4.59 13.54 -2.89
CA GLU A 85 4.26 14.13 -4.19
C GLU A 85 2.77 14.45 -4.31
N ARG A 86 1.88 13.54 -3.87
CA ARG A 86 0.43 13.78 -3.87
C ARG A 86 0.04 14.99 -3.03
N GLU A 87 0.65 15.17 -1.87
CA GLU A 87 0.41 16.34 -1.02
C GLU A 87 0.84 17.64 -1.71
N THR A 88 1.99 17.64 -2.41
CA THR A 88 2.43 18.82 -3.17
C THR A 88 1.48 19.17 -4.31
N MET A 89 0.91 18.17 -4.99
CA MET A 89 -0.08 18.39 -6.06
C MET A 89 -1.38 18.97 -5.52
N LEU A 90 -1.88 18.46 -4.38
CA LEU A 90 -3.06 18.99 -3.71
C LEU A 90 -2.84 20.42 -3.18
N ALA A 91 -1.63 20.75 -2.72
CA ALA A 91 -1.27 22.09 -2.30
C ALA A 91 -1.25 23.08 -3.48
N LYS A 92 -0.74 22.66 -4.65
CA LYS A 92 -0.76 23.45 -5.89
C LYS A 92 -2.19 23.72 -6.39
N GLU A 93 -3.07 22.71 -6.39
CA GLU A 93 -4.48 22.88 -6.78
C GLU A 93 -5.19 23.91 -5.89
N LYS A 94 -4.97 23.87 -4.57
CA LYS A 94 -5.55 24.86 -3.64
C LYS A 94 -5.03 26.28 -3.84
N ASN A 95 -3.77 26.44 -4.28
CA ASN A 95 -3.18 27.75 -4.52
C ASN A 95 -3.58 28.35 -5.88
N SER A 96 -3.80 27.51 -6.89
CA SER A 96 -4.26 27.95 -8.22
C SER A 96 -5.72 28.40 -8.24
N GLY A 97 -6.57 27.92 -7.33
CA GLY A 97 -7.99 28.29 -7.23
C GLY A 97 -8.29 29.64 -6.57
N ARG A 98 -7.28 30.45 -6.20
CA ARG A 98 -7.46 31.75 -5.51
C ARG A 98 -7.33 32.99 -6.39
N VAL A 99 -7.06 32.82 -7.69
CA VAL A 99 -6.95 33.92 -8.65
C VAL A 99 -7.99 33.72 -9.76
N SER A 100 -9.25 34.05 -9.48
CA SER A 100 -10.26 34.55 -10.45
C SER A 100 -11.62 34.72 -9.78
N GLY A 101 -12.17 35.94 -9.84
CA GLY A 101 -13.61 36.18 -9.72
C GLY A 101 -14.06 37.12 -8.59
N ALA A 102 -13.68 38.40 -8.65
CA ALA A 102 -14.44 39.47 -8.00
C ALA A 102 -15.35 40.14 -9.05
N GLY A 103 -16.64 40.28 -8.72
CA GLY A 103 -17.68 41.05 -9.45
C GLY A 103 -18.66 40.19 -10.25
N THR A 104 -19.98 40.43 -10.35
CA THR A 104 -20.91 41.45 -9.86
C THR A 104 -22.35 40.96 -10.18
N SER A 105 -23.35 41.27 -9.32
CA SER A 105 -24.81 41.41 -9.57
C SER A 105 -25.64 40.18 -10.01
N MET A 106 -26.56 39.64 -9.18
CA MET A 106 -27.97 40.04 -8.95
C MET A 106 -28.92 39.98 -10.16
N SER A 107 -30.01 39.19 -10.02
CA SER A 107 -31.44 39.46 -10.37
C SER A 107 -32.15 38.15 -10.84
N LEU A 108 -32.93 37.46 -10.00
CA LEU A 108 -34.37 37.62 -9.68
C LEU A 108 -35.36 36.94 -10.66
N ARG A 109 -36.21 36.10 -10.04
CA ARG A 109 -37.62 35.71 -10.33
C ARG A 109 -37.82 34.45 -11.20
N ARG A 110 -38.34 33.35 -10.63
CA ARG A 110 -39.75 33.04 -10.20
C ARG A 110 -40.54 32.59 -11.43
N VAL A 111 -41.08 31.36 -11.47
CA VAL A 111 -42.50 30.98 -11.17
C VAL A 111 -42.50 29.44 -10.99
N LEU A 112 -42.79 28.89 -9.80
CA LEU A 112 -44.08 28.29 -9.34
C LEU A 112 -44.59 27.19 -10.32
N ASN A 113 -45.05 26.00 -9.93
CA ASN A 113 -45.47 25.49 -8.63
C ASN A 113 -45.84 24.00 -8.80
N ASN A 114 -45.73 23.25 -7.69
CA ASN A 114 -46.70 22.25 -7.20
C ASN A 114 -47.00 21.00 -8.05
N ASP A 115 -47.23 19.82 -7.50
CA ASP A 115 -47.50 19.39 -6.12
C ASP A 115 -47.43 17.86 -6.10
N SER A 116 -46.83 17.26 -5.07
CA SER A 116 -47.48 16.33 -4.11
C SER A 116 -47.04 14.88 -4.32
N ALA A 117 -46.78 14.05 -3.30
CA ALA A 117 -46.67 14.25 -1.87
C ALA A 117 -45.93 13.03 -1.29
N GLY A 118 -45.02 13.25 -0.33
CA GLY A 118 -44.21 12.20 0.29
C GLY A 118 -43.16 12.69 1.32
N THR A 119 -43.50 13.72 2.10
CA THR A 119 -43.03 14.14 3.45
C THR A 119 -42.44 12.98 4.29
N THR A 120 -41.33 13.01 5.03
CA THR A 120 -40.37 14.03 5.52
C THR A 120 -39.21 13.32 6.21
N ARG A 121 -37.97 13.81 6.08
CA ARG A 121 -37.20 14.41 7.20
C ARG A 121 -35.78 14.79 6.76
N THR A 122 -35.65 16.09 6.48
CA THR A 122 -34.62 16.97 7.05
C THR A 122 -33.21 16.37 7.25
N THR A 123 -32.28 16.73 6.38
CA THR A 123 -31.19 17.64 6.77
C THR A 123 -30.55 18.24 5.52
N LYS A 124 -30.43 19.57 5.53
CA LYS A 124 -29.63 20.35 4.59
C LYS A 124 -28.25 19.70 4.45
N ARG A 125 -27.98 19.00 3.34
CA ARG A 125 -26.61 18.61 2.98
C ARG A 125 -25.87 19.89 2.60
N ARG A 126 -25.32 20.51 3.65
CA ARG A 126 -24.24 21.48 3.51
C ARG A 126 -23.17 20.84 2.65
N ASP A 127 -22.89 21.52 1.56
CA ASP A 127 -21.64 21.49 0.85
C ASP A 127 -20.46 21.24 1.82
N ARG A 128 -19.90 20.02 1.77
CA ARG A 128 -18.64 19.66 2.42
C ARG A 128 -17.90 18.70 1.50
N LYS A 129 -17.13 19.30 0.58
CA LYS A 129 -15.84 18.84 0.04
C LYS A 129 -15.69 17.32 -0.13
N GLY A 130 -15.63 16.91 -1.39
CA GLY A 130 -15.31 15.55 -1.86
C GLY A 130 -14.61 14.66 -0.84
N ALA A 131 -15.38 13.71 -0.29
CA ALA A 131 -14.89 12.71 0.63
C ALA A 131 -14.07 11.70 -0.16
N ARG A 132 -12.81 12.05 -0.42
CA ARG A 132 -11.81 11.12 -0.95
C ARG A 132 -11.82 9.87 -0.05
N PRO A 133 -12.04 8.66 -0.60
CA PRO A 133 -12.06 7.44 0.18
C PRO A 133 -10.77 7.24 1.00
N SER A 134 -10.87 6.48 2.10
CA SER A 134 -9.75 6.23 3.01
C SER A 134 -8.54 5.63 2.28
N GLU A 135 -7.34 5.91 2.79
CA GLU A 135 -6.09 5.45 2.20
C GLU A 135 -6.04 3.92 2.04
N TYR A 136 -6.57 3.19 3.03
CA TYR A 136 -6.68 1.73 2.98
C TYR A 136 -7.48 1.22 1.78
N LEU A 137 -8.64 1.84 1.47
CA LEU A 137 -9.47 1.46 0.32
C LEU A 137 -8.78 1.79 -1.01
N ARG A 138 -8.07 2.92 -1.05
CA ARG A 138 -7.29 3.36 -2.21
C ARG A 138 -6.13 2.43 -2.53
N LYS A 139 -5.50 1.81 -1.52
CA LYS A 139 -4.44 0.80 -1.69
C LYS A 139 -4.97 -0.53 -2.25
N ARG A 140 -6.26 -0.85 -2.07
CA ARG A 140 -6.87 -2.12 -2.51
C ARG A 140 -7.41 -2.07 -3.95
N CYS A 141 -7.97 -0.95 -4.39
CA CYS A 141 -8.42 -0.78 -5.78
C CYS A 141 -8.18 0.67 -6.26
N PRO A 142 -7.10 0.92 -7.03
CA PRO A 142 -6.83 2.24 -7.60
C PRO A 142 -7.92 2.71 -8.58
N LEU A 143 -8.55 1.79 -9.31
CA LEU A 143 -9.60 2.10 -10.29
C LEU A 143 -10.91 2.54 -9.60
N CYS A 144 -11.26 1.89 -8.51
CA CYS A 144 -12.52 2.10 -7.79
C CYS A 144 -12.47 3.33 -6.86
N PHE A 145 -11.28 3.62 -6.31
CA PHE A 145 -11.11 4.62 -5.24
C PHE A 145 -10.09 5.72 -5.58
N GLY A 146 -9.51 5.71 -6.78
CA GLY A 146 -8.47 6.66 -7.23
C GLY A 146 -8.91 7.70 -8.28
N GLY A 147 -10.14 7.64 -8.80
CA GLY A 147 -10.69 8.59 -9.78
C GLY A 147 -11.44 9.77 -9.13
N LYS A 148 -11.48 10.92 -9.83
CA LYS A 148 -12.16 12.16 -9.39
C LYS A 148 -13.70 12.07 -9.40
N GLN A 149 -14.30 11.06 -10.01
CA GLN A 149 -15.73 10.73 -9.89
C GLN A 149 -15.91 9.22 -9.71
N CYS A 150 -16.54 8.81 -8.61
CA CYS A 150 -17.13 7.49 -8.46
C CYS A 150 -18.58 7.58 -8.95
N HIS A 151 -18.92 6.79 -9.99
CA HIS A 151 -20.18 6.78 -10.76
C HIS A 151 -20.28 7.80 -11.90
N ASP A 152 -20.19 7.29 -13.12
CA ASP A 152 -20.95 7.78 -14.29
C ASP A 152 -22.27 7.00 -14.32
N GLU A 153 -23.41 7.67 -14.38
CA GLU A 153 -24.74 7.02 -14.48
C GLU A 153 -25.11 6.62 -15.92
N ASP A 154 -24.26 6.92 -16.92
CA ASP A 154 -24.57 6.73 -18.34
C ASP A 154 -23.73 5.66 -19.05
N ALA A 155 -23.04 4.79 -18.32
CA ALA A 155 -22.39 3.61 -18.91
C ALA A 155 -23.41 2.48 -19.10
N VAL A 156 -24.22 2.60 -20.17
CA VAL A 156 -24.98 1.48 -20.78
C VAL A 156 -24.07 0.70 -21.71
#